data_AF-A0A534NNC9-F1
#
_entry.id   AF-A0A534NNC9-F1
#
_cell.length_a   1.000
_cell.length_b   1.000
_cell.length_c   1.000
_cell.angle_alpha   90.00
_cell.angle_beta   90.00
_cell.angle_gamma   90.00
#
_symmetry.space_group_name_H-M   'P 1'
#
loop_
_entity.id
_entity.type
_entity.pdbx_description
1 polymer ?
#
loop_
_entity_poly.entity_id
_entity_poly.type
_entity_poly.pdbx_seq_one_letter_code
_entity_poly.pdbx_strand_id
1 'polypeptide(L)'
;MTLIKKYGNRRLYDTGHSRYITLEELADIIRGGEDVRVVDAKSGEDLTTGTLAQIIIEGRGAARLLPVPLLVQLIRMGDDALAEFLGQ
;
A
#
# COMPACT_ATOMS: atom_id res chain seq x y z
N MET A 1 14.27 5.50 5.88
CA MET A 1 13.52 4.64 4.95
C MET A 1 13.68 3.19 5.36
N THR A 2 12.63 2.59 5.91
CA THR A 2 12.59 1.20 6.36
C THR A 2 12.30 0.29 5.17
N LEU A 3 13.12 -0.76 5.00
CA LEU A 3 12.94 -1.73 3.92
C LEU A 3 12.10 -2.91 4.43
N ILE A 4 10.97 -3.15 3.77
CA ILE A 4 10.08 -4.27 4.02
C ILE A 4 10.22 -5.28 2.88
N LYS A 5 10.50 -6.54 3.22
CA LYS A 5 10.51 -7.64 2.26
C LYS A 5 9.19 -8.39 2.32
N LYS A 6 8.49 -8.48 1.19
CA LYS A 6 7.26 -9.26 1.05
C LYS A 6 7.59 -10.66 0.53
N TYR A 7 7.10 -11.67 1.22
CA TYR A 7 7.19 -13.07 0.81
C TYR A 7 5.83 -13.51 0.28
N GLY A 8 5.81 -14.40 -0.72
CA GLY A 8 4.61 -14.79 -1.47
C GLY A 8 3.43 -15.32 -0.62
N ASN A 9 3.62 -15.67 0.65
CA ASN A 9 2.57 -16.06 1.59
C ASN A 9 1.98 -14.87 2.40
N ARG A 10 1.96 -13.65 1.81
CA ARG A 10 1.49 -12.40 2.43
C ARG A 10 2.30 -11.92 3.66
N ARG A 11 3.43 -12.55 3.99
CA ARG A 11 4.28 -12.13 5.11
C ARG A 11 5.12 -10.91 4.71
N LEU A 12 5.14 -9.92 5.60
CA LEU A 12 6.01 -8.75 5.51
C LEU A 12 7.11 -8.89 6.54
N TYR A 13 8.36 -8.71 6.13
CA TYR A 13 9.52 -8.76 7.01
C TYR A 13 10.17 -7.38 7.08
N ASP A 14 10.18 -6.81 8.26
CA ASP A 14 10.88 -5.57 8.57
C ASP A 14 12.37 -5.87 8.77
N THR A 15 13.19 -5.33 7.88
CA THR A 15 14.65 -5.52 7.93
C THR A 15 15.34 -4.67 8.98
N GLY A 16 14.73 -3.57 9.44
CA GLY A 16 15.25 -2.73 10.51
C GLY A 16 15.08 -3.37 11.88
N HIS A 17 13.89 -3.93 12.15
CA HIS A 17 13.56 -4.60 13.42
C HIS A 17 13.75 -6.12 13.38
N SER A 18 14.21 -6.66 12.23
CA SER A 18 14.47 -8.09 12.02
C SER A 18 13.30 -9.01 12.38
N ARG A 19 12.06 -8.58 12.11
CA ARG A 19 10.84 -9.32 12.51
C ARG A 19 9.78 -9.32 11.41
N TYR A 20 8.90 -10.32 11.46
CA TYR A 20 7.69 -10.30 10.65
C TYR A 20 6.69 -9.32 11.24
N ILE A 21 5.99 -8.60 10.36
CA ILE A 21 4.96 -7.64 10.70
C ILE A 21 3.70 -7.91 9.87
N THR A 22 2.58 -7.44 10.39
CA THR A 22 1.30 -7.40 9.68
C THR A 22 1.19 -6.15 8.81
N LEU A 23 0.16 -6.13 7.96
CA LEU A 23 -0.18 -4.94 7.18
C LEU A 23 -0.65 -3.77 8.08
N GLU A 24 -1.30 -4.07 9.20
CA GLU A 24 -1.73 -3.07 10.20
C GLU A 24 -0.52 -2.44 10.90
N GLU A 25 0.45 -3.24 11.33
CA GLU A 25 1.69 -2.73 11.91
C GLU A 25 2.51 -1.89 10.92
N LEU A 26 2.58 -2.32 9.64
CA LEU A 26 3.21 -1.50 8.59
C LEU A 26 2.51 -0.15 8.44
N ALA A 27 1.17 -0.13 8.49
CA ALA A 27 0.40 1.10 8.44
C ALA A 27 0.69 2.01 9.65
N ASP A 28 0.86 1.45 10.85
CA ASP A 28 1.20 2.20 12.05
C ASP A 28 2.62 2.79 11.99
N ILE A 29 3.59 2.06 11.43
CA ILE A 29 4.94 2.56 11.15
C ILE A 29 4.87 3.81 10.25
N ILE A 30 4.10 3.74 9.15
CA ILE A 30 3.91 4.87 8.22
C ILE A 30 3.24 6.05 8.91
N ARG A 31 2.19 5.81 9.71
CA ARG A 31 1.50 6.86 10.48
C ARG A 31 2.43 7.52 11.51
N GLY A 32 3.44 6.80 11.98
CA GLY A 32 4.52 7.31 12.82
C GLY A 32 5.48 8.26 12.10
N GLY A 33 5.31 8.47 10.79
CA GLY A 33 6.13 9.35 9.96
C GLY A 33 7.35 8.67 9.34
N GLU A 34 7.43 7.34 9.38
CA GLU A 34 8.56 6.61 8.82
C GLU A 34 8.32 6.28 7.33
N ASP A 35 9.24 6.70 6.47
CA ASP A 35 9.23 6.30 5.06
C ASP A 35 9.52 4.81 4.91
N VAL A 36 8.75 4.11 4.08
CA VAL A 36 8.93 2.67 3.83
C VAL A 36 9.02 2.37 2.34
N ARG A 37 9.81 1.36 2.03
CA ARG A 37 9.88 0.72 0.71
C ARG A 37 9.55 -0.75 0.85
N VAL A 38 8.66 -1.25 0.00
CA VAL A 38 8.26 -2.65 0.00
C VAL A 38 8.78 -3.32 -1.26
N VAL A 39 9.52 -4.41 -1.10
CA VAL A 39 10.06 -5.18 -2.23
C VAL A 39 9.68 -6.65 -2.14
N ASP A 40 9.46 -7.30 -3.28
CA ASP A 40 9.36 -8.75 -3.31
C ASP A 40 10.69 -9.38 -2.89
N ALA A 41 10.65 -10.31 -1.93
CA ALA A 41 11.86 -10.91 -1.37
C ALA A 41 12.61 -11.81 -2.35
N LYS A 42 11.94 -12.29 -3.40
CA LYS A 42 12.49 -13.23 -4.39
C LYS A 42 12.94 -12.51 -5.66
N SER A 43 12.10 -11.65 -6.23
CA SER A 43 12.40 -10.93 -7.49
C SER A 43 13.07 -9.57 -7.27
N GLY A 44 12.91 -8.97 -6.09
CA GLY A 44 13.34 -7.59 -5.84
C GLY A 44 12.43 -6.53 -6.46
N GLU A 45 11.30 -6.92 -7.04
CA GLU A 45 10.30 -6.02 -7.61
C GLU A 45 9.81 -5.02 -6.56
N ASP A 46 9.64 -3.75 -6.98
CA ASP A 46 9.11 -2.72 -6.10
C ASP A 46 7.58 -2.86 -5.97
N LEU A 47 7.13 -3.22 -4.78
CA LEU A 47 5.73 -3.45 -4.45
C LEU A 47 5.16 -2.34 -3.57
N THR A 48 5.86 -1.20 -3.46
CA THR A 48 5.50 -0.12 -2.53
C THR A 48 4.09 0.39 -2.83
N THR A 49 3.83 0.86 -4.06
CA THR A 49 2.52 1.41 -4.46
C THR A 49 1.37 0.43 -4.21
N GLY A 50 1.51 -0.82 -4.65
CA GLY A 50 0.46 -1.84 -4.47
C GLY A 50 0.20 -2.15 -3.00
N THR A 51 1.25 -2.18 -2.17
CA THR A 51 1.12 -2.46 -0.73
C THR A 51 0.48 -1.28 0.02
N LEU A 52 0.83 -0.04 -0.33
CA LEU A 52 0.22 1.16 0.26
C LEU A 52 -1.26 1.28 -0.16
N ALA A 53 -1.58 1.03 -1.42
CA ALA A 53 -2.97 0.99 -1.89
C ALA A 53 -3.78 -0.06 -1.12
N GLN A 54 -3.21 -1.26 -0.89
CA GLN A 54 -3.84 -2.30 -0.08
C GLN A 54 -4.10 -1.82 1.37
N ILE A 55 -3.13 -1.16 2.01
CA ILE A 55 -3.30 -0.57 3.35
C ILE A 55 -4.48 0.41 3.38
N ILE A 56 -4.59 1.27 2.37
CA ILE A 56 -5.63 2.29 2.29
C ILE A 56 -7.00 1.62 2.14
N ILE A 57 -7.14 0.66 1.23
CA ILE A 57 -8.42 -0.01 0.91
C ILE A 57 -8.90 -0.92 2.05
N GLU A 58 -7.99 -1.72 2.65
CA GLU A 58 -8.34 -2.63 3.75
C GLU A 58 -8.50 -1.89 5.10
N GLY A 59 -8.04 -0.65 5.19
CA GLY A 59 -8.16 0.17 6.38
C GLY A 59 -9.62 0.48 6.76
N ARG A 60 -9.90 0.56 8.08
CA ARG A 60 -11.23 0.84 8.67
C ARG A 60 -11.87 2.18 8.22
N GLY A 61 -11.20 2.99 7.40
CA GLY A 61 -11.66 4.28 6.90
C GLY A 61 -11.93 4.37 5.39
N ALA A 62 -11.54 3.37 4.57
CA ALA A 62 -11.61 3.48 3.11
C ALA A 62 -13.05 3.77 2.61
N ALA A 63 -14.02 3.01 3.13
CA ALA A 63 -15.43 3.16 2.78
C ALA A 63 -16.04 4.50 3.24
N ARG A 64 -15.44 5.19 4.22
CA ARG A 64 -15.85 6.55 4.61
C ARG A 64 -15.23 7.62 3.72
N LEU A 65 -14.08 7.34 3.13
CA LEU A 65 -13.33 8.29 2.29
C LEU A 65 -13.72 8.23 0.81
N LEU A 66 -14.33 7.13 0.37
CA LEU A 66 -14.69 6.89 -1.03
C LEU A 66 -16.22 6.81 -1.20
N PRO A 67 -16.91 7.94 -1.46
CA PRO A 67 -18.35 7.92 -1.69
C PRO A 67 -18.68 7.18 -2.99
N VAL A 68 -19.83 6.50 -3.01
CA VAL A 68 -20.27 5.68 -4.17
C VAL A 68 -20.17 6.40 -5.52
N PRO A 69 -20.56 7.69 -5.67
CA PRO A 69 -20.40 8.40 -6.93
C PRO A 69 -18.95 8.47 -7.42
N LEU A 70 -17.98 8.65 -6.51
CA LEU A 70 -16.56 8.66 -6.85
C LEU A 70 -16.11 7.28 -7.34
N LEU A 71 -16.46 6.22 -6.63
CA LEU A 71 -16.11 4.84 -7.03
C LEU A 71 -16.63 4.51 -8.44
N VAL A 72 -17.87 4.91 -8.76
CA VAL A 72 -18.44 4.73 -10.10
C VAL A 72 -17.68 5.53 -11.15
N GLN A 73 -17.23 6.75 -10.83
CA GLN A 73 -16.41 7.54 -11.74
C GLN A 73 -15.04 6.91 -11.97
N LEU A 74 -14.36 6.45 -10.91
CA LEU A 74 -13.05 5.79 -11.03
C LEU A 74 -13.13 4.52 -11.89
N ILE A 75 -14.21 3.74 -11.80
CA ILE A 75 -14.43 2.55 -12.65
C ILE A 75 -14.70 2.92 -14.11
N ARG A 76 -15.33 4.07 -14.37
CA ARG A 76 -15.62 4.54 -15.74
C ARG A 76 -14.40 5.16 -16.40
N MET A 77 -13.47 5.68 -15.61
CA MET A 77 -12.20 6.18 -16.09
C MET A 77 -11.31 4.98 -16.48
N GLY A 78 -10.68 5.04 -17.65
CA GLY A 78 -9.63 4.09 -18.00
C GLY A 78 -8.38 4.31 -17.15
N ASP A 79 -7.49 3.32 -17.10
CA ASP A 79 -6.29 3.33 -16.25
C ASP A 79 -5.41 4.57 -16.46
N ASP A 80 -5.25 5.03 -17.71
CA ASP A 80 -4.44 6.21 -18.05
C ASP A 80 -5.06 7.51 -17.48
N ALA A 81 -6.39 7.67 -17.61
CA ALA A 81 -7.10 8.84 -17.10
C ALA A 81 -7.14 8.87 -15.56
N LEU A 82 -7.16 7.69 -14.93
CA LEU A 82 -7.09 7.55 -13.49
C LEU A 82 -5.70 7.91 -12.95
N ALA A 83 -4.64 7.44 -13.62
CA ALA A 83 -3.28 7.78 -13.25
C ALA A 83 -3.00 9.29 -13.37
N GLU A 84 -3.52 9.94 -14.40
CA GLU A 84 -3.41 11.40 -14.58
C GLU A 84 -4.20 12.17 -13.50
N PHE A 85 -5.41 11.73 -13.17
CA PHE A 85 -6.24 12.35 -12.12
C PHE A 85 -5.63 12.25 -10.72
N LEU A 86 -4.97 11.14 -10.39
CA LEU A 86 -4.33 10.92 -9.08
C LEU A 86 -2.90 11.48 -8.99
N GLY A 87 -2.29 11.81 -10.12
CA GLY A 87 -0.93 12.33 -10.23
C GLY A 87 -0.82 13.87 -10.27
N GLN A 88 -1.94 14.59 -10.21
CA GLN A 88 -2.03 16.07 -10.12
C GLN A 88 -2.42 16.51 -8.70
#